data_AF-D8S801-F1
#
_entry.id   AF-D8S801-F1
#
_cell.length_a   1.000
_cell.length_b   1.000
_cell.length_c   1.000
_cell.angle_alpha   90.00
_cell.angle_beta   90.00
_cell.angle_gamma   90.00
#
_symmetry.space_group_name_H-M   'P 1'
#
loop_
_entity.id
_entity.type
_entity.pdbx_description
1 polymer ?
#
loop_
_entity_poly.entity_id
_entity_poly.type
_entity_poly.pdbx_seq_one_letter_code
_entity_poly.pdbx_strand_id
1 'polypeptide(L)'
;MVREPLLLLPIRNLNLRHYVNAARTSHILIRSTLVVVELKNDGSDAYKPNLYSKTIVKKFLQNKQDLCDMINHLSIDAENRYVIMSQDISQDFLSPGSEKEKFKFYFKATLLEKVLKLLDMNVKTIQVCRDCLQKDKKSSNVLEQDLVKIEEKLLYAKQVDELAKEVHTLQKRLA
;
A
#
# COMPACT_ATOMS: atom_id res chain seq x y z
N MET A 1 -34.14 23.61 20.28
CA MET A 1 -33.10 22.85 19.55
C MET A 1 -33.66 22.46 18.20
N VAL A 2 -33.38 23.24 17.16
CA VAL A 2 -33.75 22.95 15.78
C VAL A 2 -32.46 23.08 14.98
N ARG A 3 -32.01 21.98 14.37
CA ARG A 3 -30.83 21.97 13.51
C ARG A 3 -31.20 22.65 12.19
N GLU A 4 -30.50 23.74 11.88
CA GLU A 4 -30.58 24.39 10.57
C GLU A 4 -30.02 23.47 9.46
N PRO A 5 -30.66 23.41 8.28
CA PRO A 5 -30.08 22.77 7.11
C PRO A 5 -28.97 23.65 6.54
N LEU A 6 -27.80 23.06 6.30
CA LEU A 6 -26.66 23.74 5.67
C LEU A 6 -27.09 24.31 4.31
N LEU A 7 -27.22 25.63 4.27
CA LEU A 7 -27.43 26.41 3.06
C LEU A 7 -26.23 26.23 2.12
N LEU A 8 -26.47 25.55 1.01
CA LEU A 8 -25.63 25.64 -0.19
C LEU A 8 -25.57 27.11 -0.60
N LEU A 9 -24.44 27.77 -0.33
CA LEU A 9 -24.18 29.12 -0.82
C LEU A 9 -24.19 29.10 -2.36
N PRO A 10 -25.11 29.81 -3.02
CA PRO A 10 -25.06 29.94 -4.46
C PRO A 10 -23.93 30.91 -4.78
N ILE A 11 -22.89 30.43 -5.49
CA ILE A 11 -21.90 31.32 -6.12
C ILE A 11 -22.64 32.07 -7.23
N ARG A 12 -23.31 33.17 -6.85
CA ARG A 12 -23.86 34.15 -7.78
C ARG A 12 -22.71 35.02 -8.27
N ASN A 13 -22.64 35.15 -9.60
CA ASN A 13 -21.78 36.01 -10.41
C ASN A 13 -20.38 35.47 -10.70
N LEU A 14 -20.25 34.77 -11.82
CA LEU A 14 -19.15 35.06 -12.74
C LEU A 14 -19.68 35.16 -14.18
N ASN A 15 -19.53 36.37 -14.71
CA ASN A 15 -20.08 36.86 -15.96
C ASN A 15 -19.41 36.13 -17.14
N LEU A 16 -20.21 35.46 -17.97
CA LEU A 16 -19.80 34.54 -19.04
C LEU A 16 -19.57 35.24 -20.40
N ARG A 17 -19.10 36.49 -20.42
CA ARG A 17 -18.83 37.23 -21.67
C ARG A 17 -17.52 38.00 -21.60
N HIS A 18 -16.68 37.74 -22.61
CA HIS A 18 -15.39 38.38 -22.92
C HIS A 18 -14.19 37.86 -22.15
N TYR A 19 -13.63 36.73 -22.60
CA TYR A 19 -12.18 36.63 -22.82
C TYR A 19 -11.96 35.54 -23.89
N VAL A 20 -12.07 35.96 -25.15
CA VAL A 20 -11.75 35.15 -26.34
C VAL A 20 -10.26 35.29 -26.73
N ASN A 21 -9.46 36.07 -26.00
CA ASN A 21 -8.02 36.21 -26.22
C ASN A 21 -7.23 35.95 -24.94
N ALA A 22 -7.11 34.68 -24.57
CA ALA A 22 -6.00 34.11 -23.80
C ALA A 22 -6.34 32.63 -23.55
N ALA A 23 -5.72 31.75 -24.32
CA ALA A 23 -5.57 30.32 -24.06
C ALA A 23 -6.75 29.62 -23.34
N ARG A 24 -7.78 29.29 -24.12
CA ARG A 24 -8.67 28.19 -23.78
C ARG A 24 -7.87 26.88 -23.72
N THR A 25 -8.40 26.03 -22.85
CA THR A 25 -8.31 24.56 -22.82
C THR A 25 -7.21 23.96 -21.97
N SER A 26 -7.63 23.40 -20.83
CA SER A 26 -7.00 22.28 -20.13
C SER A 26 -6.99 21.04 -21.04
N HIS A 27 -6.29 21.13 -22.17
CA HIS A 27 -5.85 19.97 -22.91
C HIS A 27 -4.56 19.51 -22.25
N ILE A 28 -4.58 18.33 -21.64
CA ILE A 28 -3.36 17.51 -21.53
C ILE A 28 -3.04 17.09 -22.96
N LEU A 29 -2.42 18.00 -23.72
CA LEU A 29 -1.85 17.68 -25.03
C LEU A 29 -0.45 17.13 -24.75
N ILE A 30 -0.31 15.80 -24.78
CA ILE A 30 0.99 15.12 -24.71
C ILE A 30 1.68 15.31 -26.07
N ARG A 31 2.17 16.52 -26.30
CA ARG A 31 3.15 16.86 -27.34
C ARG A 31 4.11 17.86 -26.70
N SER A 32 5.23 17.34 -26.19
CA SER A 32 6.28 18.05 -25.43
C SER A 32 5.90 18.32 -23.96
N THR A 33 6.17 17.32 -23.12
CA THR A 33 5.72 17.14 -21.74
C THR A 33 6.35 18.12 -20.75
N LEU A 34 5.74 19.29 -20.56
CA LEU A 34 5.90 20.12 -19.37
C LEU A 34 4.53 20.28 -18.70
N VAL A 35 4.33 19.61 -17.57
CA VAL A 35 3.15 19.86 -16.74
C VAL A 35 3.50 21.01 -15.79
N VAL A 36 2.68 22.05 -15.78
CA VAL A 36 2.81 23.17 -14.83
C VAL A 36 1.57 23.15 -13.95
N VAL A 37 1.77 22.92 -12.66
CA VAL A 37 0.69 22.99 -11.67
C VAL A 37 0.87 24.27 -10.87
N GLU A 38 -0.19 25.08 -10.85
CA GLU A 38 -0.29 26.32 -10.08
C GLU A 38 -1.15 26.06 -8.84
N LEU A 39 -0.52 26.08 -7.67
CA LEU A 39 -1.18 25.93 -6.37
C LEU A 39 -1.20 27.28 -5.67
N LYS A 40 -2.36 27.69 -5.14
CA LYS A 40 -2.44 28.85 -4.24
C LYS A 40 -1.88 28.44 -2.88
N ASN A 41 -0.94 29.22 -2.37
CA ASN A 41 -0.21 28.99 -1.13
C ASN A 41 -0.40 30.21 -0.20
N ASP A 42 -1.62 30.40 0.27
CA ASP A 42 -2.01 31.49 1.16
C ASP A 42 -2.83 30.92 2.33
N GLY A 43 -2.79 31.58 3.49
CA GLY A 43 -3.46 31.12 4.72
C GLY A 43 -2.57 30.42 5.76
N SER A 44 -3.16 29.98 6.87
CA SER A 44 -2.46 29.35 8.01
C SER A 44 -1.77 28.03 7.66
N ASP A 45 -2.28 27.35 6.64
CA ASP A 45 -1.82 26.01 6.21
C ASP A 45 -0.87 26.11 5.00
N ALA A 46 -0.31 27.29 4.74
CA ALA A 46 0.62 27.51 3.64
C ALA A 46 1.85 26.60 3.75
N TYR A 47 2.19 25.92 2.65
CA TYR A 47 3.36 25.07 2.56
C TYR A 47 4.64 25.90 2.44
N LYS A 48 5.49 25.84 3.47
CA LYS A 48 6.79 26.54 3.55
C LYS A 48 6.72 27.99 3.02
N PRO A 49 5.91 28.87 3.65
CA PRO A 49 5.63 30.23 3.16
C PRO A 49 6.88 31.13 3.12
N ASN A 50 7.90 30.79 3.91
CA ASN A 50 9.19 31.50 3.91
C ASN A 50 10.04 31.17 2.66
N LEU A 51 9.75 30.06 1.99
CA LEU A 51 10.48 29.58 0.80
C LEU A 51 9.68 29.81 -0.49
N TYR A 52 8.35 29.77 -0.42
CA TYR A 52 7.47 29.86 -1.58
C TYR A 52 6.47 31.00 -1.47
N SER A 53 6.24 31.70 -2.59
CA SER A 53 5.30 32.83 -2.66
C SER A 53 3.82 32.40 -2.55
N LYS A 54 2.90 33.37 -2.54
CA LYS A 54 1.43 33.16 -2.50
C LYS A 54 0.89 32.24 -3.59
N THR A 55 1.65 32.07 -4.66
CA THR A 55 1.36 31.11 -5.72
C THR A 55 2.59 30.25 -5.94
N ILE A 56 2.43 28.93 -5.83
CA ILE A 56 3.45 27.95 -6.19
C ILE A 56 3.17 27.50 -7.62
N VAL A 57 3.93 28.03 -8.57
CA VAL A 57 3.94 27.54 -9.95
C VAL A 57 5.10 26.54 -10.08
N LYS A 58 4.81 25.24 -9.98
CA LYS A 58 5.85 24.22 -10.15
C LYS A 58 5.83 23.71 -11.58
N LYS A 59 6.88 24.05 -12.33
CA LYS A 59 7.20 23.41 -13.62
C LYS A 59 7.78 22.02 -13.30
N PHE A 60 7.13 20.95 -13.73
CA PHE A 60 7.59 19.57 -13.45
C PHE A 60 8.79 19.16 -14.29
N LEU A 61 9.96 19.70 -13.97
CA LEU A 61 11.23 19.02 -14.18
C LEU A 61 12.17 19.44 -13.03
N GLN A 62 12.35 18.58 -12.00
CA GLN A 62 13.67 18.27 -11.41
C GLN A 62 13.64 17.37 -10.15
N ASN A 63 12.56 17.28 -9.36
CA ASN A 63 12.52 16.33 -8.24
C ASN A 63 11.11 15.81 -7.93
N LYS A 64 10.93 14.48 -8.05
CA LYS A 64 9.69 13.77 -7.74
C LYS A 64 9.37 13.80 -6.24
N GLN A 65 10.39 13.80 -5.38
CA GLN A 65 10.21 13.71 -3.93
C GLN A 65 9.53 14.97 -3.36
N ASP A 66 10.00 16.15 -3.74
CA ASP A 66 9.42 17.42 -3.29
C ASP A 66 7.96 17.61 -3.73
N LEU A 67 7.54 16.93 -4.80
CA LEU A 67 6.13 16.90 -5.20
C LEU A 67 5.33 15.99 -4.27
N CYS A 68 5.81 14.77 -4.03
CA CYS A 68 5.15 13.83 -3.13
C CYS A 68 4.98 14.42 -1.73
N ASP A 69 6.01 15.08 -1.20
CA ASP A 69 5.96 15.71 0.12
C ASP A 69 4.92 16.84 0.20
N MET A 70 4.75 17.61 -0.88
CA MET A 70 3.74 18.67 -0.99
C MET A 70 2.32 18.09 -1.13
N ILE A 71 2.13 17.08 -1.97
CA ILE A 71 0.86 16.35 -2.12
C ILE A 71 0.42 15.77 -0.78
N ASN A 72 1.36 15.16 -0.05
CA ASN A 72 1.12 14.61 1.29
C ASN A 72 0.75 15.70 2.30
N HIS A 73 1.46 16.83 2.32
CA HIS A 73 1.14 17.95 3.21
C HIS A 73 -0.26 18.52 2.95
N LEU A 74 -0.64 18.64 1.68
CA LEU A 74 -1.96 19.15 1.28
C LEU A 74 -3.09 18.11 1.45
N SER A 75 -2.78 16.92 1.99
CA SER A 75 -3.74 15.82 2.15
C SER A 75 -4.45 15.45 0.84
N ILE A 76 -3.78 15.62 -0.29
CA ILE A 76 -4.31 15.25 -1.61
C ILE A 76 -3.96 13.79 -1.85
N ASP A 77 -4.96 12.93 -1.92
CA ASP A 77 -4.75 11.55 -2.35
C ASP A 77 -4.72 11.48 -3.88
N ALA A 78 -3.51 11.61 -4.43
CA ALA A 78 -3.28 11.54 -5.87
C ALA A 78 -3.54 10.14 -6.46
N GLU A 79 -3.58 9.09 -5.63
CA GLU A 79 -3.87 7.72 -6.06
C GLU A 79 -5.39 7.46 -6.16
N ASN A 80 -6.20 8.30 -5.52
CA ASN A 80 -7.65 8.24 -5.61
C ASN A 80 -8.18 9.08 -6.78
N ARG A 81 -8.54 8.40 -7.88
CA ARG A 81 -9.08 9.04 -9.08
C ARG A 81 -10.36 9.87 -8.85
N TYR A 82 -11.06 9.67 -7.74
CA TYR A 82 -12.28 10.41 -7.40
C TYR A 82 -12.01 11.71 -6.63
N VAL A 83 -10.76 11.95 -6.19
CA VAL A 83 -10.33 13.24 -5.60
C VAL A 83 -10.26 14.33 -6.66
N ILE A 84 -9.99 13.96 -7.91
CA ILE A 84 -10.00 14.88 -9.04
C ILE A 84 -11.33 14.72 -9.79
N MET A 85 -12.17 15.73 -9.73
CA MET A 85 -13.47 15.73 -10.41
C MET A 85 -13.31 16.15 -11.87
N SER A 86 -13.16 15.17 -12.76
CA SER A 86 -13.19 15.42 -14.21
C SER A 86 -14.61 15.62 -14.72
N GLN A 87 -14.76 16.11 -15.95
CA GLN A 87 -16.07 16.25 -16.59
C GLN A 87 -16.81 14.90 -16.68
N ASP A 88 -16.11 13.84 -17.07
CA ASP A 88 -16.69 12.49 -17.18
C ASP A 88 -17.10 11.93 -15.81
N ILE A 89 -16.25 12.13 -14.77
CA ILE A 89 -16.57 11.71 -13.40
C ILE A 89 -17.75 12.51 -12.84
N SER A 90 -17.84 13.81 -13.17
CA SER A 90 -18.97 14.66 -12.81
C SER A 90 -20.25 14.18 -13.48
N GLN A 91 -20.18 13.78 -14.76
CA GLN A 91 -21.31 13.24 -15.49
C GLN A 91 -21.76 11.90 -14.88
N ASP A 92 -20.84 10.98 -14.61
CA ASP A 92 -21.13 9.70 -13.95
C ASP A 92 -21.75 9.90 -12.55
N PHE A 93 -21.29 10.92 -11.82
CA PHE A 93 -21.83 11.28 -10.50
C PHE A 93 -23.23 11.89 -10.56
N LEU A 94 -23.47 12.79 -11.52
CA LEU A 94 -24.73 13.52 -11.69
C LEU A 94 -25.77 12.75 -12.50
N SER A 95 -25.34 11.70 -13.21
CA SER A 95 -26.25 10.80 -13.92
C SER A 95 -27.30 10.28 -12.92
N PRO A 96 -28.59 10.27 -13.28
CA PRO A 96 -29.63 9.65 -12.47
C PRO A 96 -29.45 8.12 -12.49
N GLY A 97 -28.40 7.63 -11.84
CA GLY A 97 -28.09 6.23 -11.69
C GLY A 97 -28.94 5.59 -10.59
N SER A 98 -29.06 4.28 -10.67
CA SER A 98 -29.68 3.46 -9.62
C SER A 98 -28.94 3.63 -8.29
N GLU A 99 -29.63 3.41 -7.16
CA GLU A 99 -29.01 3.47 -5.82
C GLU A 99 -27.77 2.57 -5.71
N LYS A 100 -27.76 1.45 -6.44
CA LYS A 100 -26.62 0.51 -6.53
C LYS A 100 -25.39 1.14 -7.19
N GLU A 101 -25.57 1.98 -8.20
CA GLU A 101 -24.47 2.66 -8.89
C GLU A 101 -23.90 3.78 -8.04
N LYS A 102 -24.76 4.52 -7.33
CA LYS A 102 -24.31 5.50 -6.32
C LYS A 102 -23.51 4.82 -5.22
N PHE A 103 -24.01 3.70 -4.69
CA PHE A 103 -23.27 2.90 -3.71
C PHE A 103 -21.90 2.47 -4.26
N LYS A 104 -21.84 1.91 -5.47
CA LYS A 104 -20.58 1.48 -6.10
C LYS A 104 -19.61 2.65 -6.32
N PHE A 105 -20.12 3.82 -6.69
CA PHE A 105 -19.32 5.03 -6.84
C PHE A 105 -18.69 5.43 -5.51
N TYR A 106 -19.48 5.58 -4.44
CA TYR A 106 -18.96 5.94 -3.12
C TYR A 106 -18.04 4.87 -2.55
N PHE A 107 -18.35 3.59 -2.74
CA PHE A 107 -17.51 2.47 -2.31
C PHE A 107 -16.12 2.48 -2.96
N LYS A 108 -16.04 2.93 -4.22
CA LYS A 108 -14.78 3.14 -4.93
C LYS A 108 -14.08 4.43 -4.52
N ALA A 109 -14.82 5.53 -4.42
CA ALA A 109 -14.29 6.84 -4.05
C ALA A 109 -13.72 6.89 -2.63
N THR A 110 -14.26 6.08 -1.72
CA THR A 110 -13.75 5.92 -0.35
C THR A 110 -12.66 4.85 -0.23
N LEU A 111 -12.21 4.28 -1.36
CA LEU A 111 -11.18 3.24 -1.43
C LEU A 111 -11.52 1.95 -0.67
N LEU A 112 -12.77 1.77 -0.22
CA LEU A 112 -13.20 0.58 0.50
C LEU A 112 -13.08 -0.69 -0.34
N GLU A 113 -13.27 -0.59 -1.66
CA GLU A 113 -13.01 -1.72 -2.58
C GLU A 113 -11.54 -2.17 -2.53
N LYS A 114 -10.59 -1.23 -2.44
CA LYS A 114 -9.16 -1.52 -2.35
C LYS A 114 -8.83 -2.19 -1.02
N VAL A 115 -9.39 -1.69 0.08
CA VAL A 115 -9.23 -2.27 1.42
C VAL A 115 -9.77 -3.70 1.45
N LEU A 116 -10.95 -3.96 0.88
CA LEU A 116 -11.52 -5.30 0.81
C LEU A 116 -10.60 -6.27 0.05
N LYS A 117 -10.07 -5.87 -1.11
CA LYS A 117 -9.12 -6.70 -1.87
C LYS A 117 -7.84 -6.97 -1.08
N LEU A 118 -7.30 -5.97 -0.39
CA LEU A 118 -6.12 -6.14 0.46
C LEU A 118 -6.38 -7.12 1.60
N LEU A 119 -7.57 -7.04 2.23
CA LEU A 119 -7.98 -7.98 3.27
C LEU A 119 -8.02 -9.41 2.74
N ASP A 120 -8.66 -9.64 1.59
CA ASP A 120 -8.76 -10.96 0.96
C ASP A 120 -7.39 -11.55 0.62
N MET A 121 -6.47 -10.72 0.11
CA MET A 121 -5.10 -11.14 -0.16
C MET A 121 -4.37 -11.51 1.13
N ASN A 122 -4.49 -10.70 2.18
CA ASN A 122 -3.85 -10.98 3.46
C ASN A 122 -4.34 -12.28 4.10
N VAL A 123 -5.66 -12.54 4.04
CA VAL A 123 -6.24 -13.80 4.52
C VAL A 123 -5.65 -14.99 3.76
N LYS A 124 -5.55 -14.91 2.43
CA LYS A 124 -4.94 -15.96 1.61
C LYS A 124 -3.46 -16.17 1.96
N THR A 125 -2.70 -15.09 2.13
CA THR A 125 -1.28 -15.15 2.52
C THR A 125 -1.11 -15.81 3.89
N ILE A 126 -1.95 -15.46 4.87
CA ILE A 126 -1.93 -16.08 6.21
C ILE A 126 -2.21 -17.58 6.11
N GLN A 127 -3.17 -17.99 5.27
CA GLN A 127 -3.48 -19.39 5.09
C GLN A 127 -2.30 -20.16 4.49
N VAL A 128 -1.66 -19.62 3.44
CA VAL A 128 -0.46 -20.24 2.84
C VAL A 128 0.67 -20.36 3.86
N CYS A 129 0.94 -19.30 4.64
CA CYS A 129 1.96 -19.33 5.69
C CYS A 129 1.65 -20.39 6.75
N ARG A 130 0.38 -20.53 7.15
CA ARG A 130 -0.05 -21.57 8.10
C ARG A 130 0.21 -22.97 7.56
N ASP A 131 -0.09 -23.20 6.28
CA ASP A 131 0.11 -24.50 5.64
C ASP A 131 1.61 -24.83 5.52
N CYS A 132 2.44 -23.85 5.18
CA CYS A 132 3.90 -23.99 5.21
C CYS A 132 4.43 -24.32 6.60
N LEU A 133 4.03 -23.57 7.63
CA LEU A 133 4.42 -23.83 9.01
C LEU A 133 4.01 -25.23 9.48
N GLN A 134 2.84 -25.71 9.07
CA GLN A 134 2.40 -27.06 9.41
C GLN A 134 3.26 -28.14 8.73
N LYS A 135 3.68 -27.92 7.48
CA LYS A 135 4.60 -28.83 6.77
C LYS A 135 5.97 -28.83 7.44
N ASP A 136 6.50 -27.65 7.75
CA ASP A 136 7.80 -27.50 8.40
C ASP A 136 7.79 -28.17 9.77
N LYS A 137 6.74 -27.95 10.57
CA LYS A 137 6.58 -28.62 11.88
C LYS A 137 6.55 -30.15 11.75
N LYS A 138 5.86 -30.69 10.74
CA LYS A 138 5.85 -32.14 10.49
C LYS A 138 7.25 -32.65 10.14
N SER A 139 8.00 -31.92 9.30
CA SER A 139 9.36 -32.30 8.94
C SER A 139 10.33 -32.23 10.13
N SER A 140 10.20 -31.20 10.97
CA SER A 140 10.99 -31.05 12.21
C SER A 140 10.78 -32.23 13.15
N ASN A 141 9.53 -32.63 13.37
CA ASN A 141 9.21 -33.78 14.23
C ASN A 141 9.83 -35.09 13.71
N VAL A 142 9.86 -35.30 12.38
CA VAL A 142 10.49 -36.48 11.78
C VAL A 142 12.00 -36.46 12.00
N LEU A 143 12.65 -35.30 11.78
CA LEU A 143 14.09 -35.14 12.01
C LEU A 143 14.46 -35.34 13.48
N GLU A 144 13.64 -34.84 14.42
CA GLU A 144 13.84 -35.08 15.86
C GLU A 144 13.79 -36.56 16.21
N GLN A 145 12.84 -37.32 15.65
CA GLN A 145 12.76 -38.77 15.87
C GLN A 145 13.98 -39.51 15.31
N ASP A 146 14.49 -39.07 14.16
CA ASP A 146 15.67 -39.71 13.56
C ASP A 146 16.96 -39.37 14.31
N LEU A 147 17.07 -38.15 14.86
CA LEU A 147 18.17 -37.78 15.76
C LEU A 147 18.22 -38.70 16.99
N VAL A 148 17.07 -38.93 17.65
CA VAL A 148 17.00 -39.83 18.81
C VAL A 148 17.48 -41.24 18.46
N LYS A 149 17.04 -41.79 17.31
CA LYS A 149 17.50 -43.12 16.85
C LYS A 149 19.00 -43.17 16.56
N ILE A 150 19.57 -42.08 16.03
CA ILE A 150 21.01 -42.00 15.75
C ILE A 150 21.80 -41.92 17.06
N GLU A 151 21.32 -41.16 18.05
CA GLU A 151 21.93 -41.09 19.38
C GLU A 151 21.94 -42.44 20.09
N GLU A 152 20.83 -43.19 20.03
CA GLU A 152 20.76 -44.55 20.56
C GLU A 152 21.79 -45.48 19.88
N LYS A 153 21.84 -45.48 18.54
CA LYS A 153 22.82 -46.29 17.78
C LYS A 153 24.25 -45.92 18.11
N LEU A 154 24.53 -44.64 18.34
CA LEU A 154 25.85 -44.15 18.71
C LEU A 154 26.24 -44.61 20.11
N LEU A 155 25.29 -44.66 21.05
CA LEU A 155 25.52 -45.23 22.38
C LEU A 155 25.85 -46.72 22.30
N TYR A 156 25.08 -47.50 21.53
CA TYR A 156 25.37 -48.92 21.31
C TYR A 156 26.74 -49.14 20.67
N ALA A 157 27.10 -48.35 19.64
CA ALA A 157 28.40 -48.45 18.99
C ALA A 157 29.56 -48.17 19.97
N LYS A 158 29.42 -47.18 20.86
CA LYS A 158 30.41 -46.90 21.91
C LYS A 158 30.60 -48.06 22.87
N GLN A 159 29.50 -48.70 23.30
CA GLN A 159 29.57 -49.87 24.19
C GLN A 159 30.27 -51.05 23.52
N VAL A 160 29.99 -51.31 22.24
CA VAL A 160 30.68 -52.36 21.47
C VAL A 160 32.19 -52.08 21.38
N ASP A 161 32.57 -50.82 21.17
CA ASP A 161 33.98 -50.40 21.10
C ASP A 161 34.71 -50.59 22.45
N GLU A 162 34.04 -50.36 23.57
CA GLU A 162 34.57 -50.63 24.91
C GLU A 162 34.76 -52.13 25.15
N LEU A 163 33.75 -52.96 24.84
CA LEU A 163 33.85 -54.41 24.91
C LEU A 163 34.98 -54.96 24.02
N ALA A 164 35.17 -54.41 22.82
CA ALA A 164 36.26 -54.81 21.93
C ALA A 164 37.65 -54.53 22.56
N LYS A 165 37.80 -53.40 23.25
CA LYS A 165 39.02 -53.08 24.00
C LYS A 165 39.25 -54.06 25.14
N GLU A 166 38.21 -54.39 25.92
CA GLU A 166 38.30 -55.34 27.02
C GLU A 166 38.73 -56.72 26.53
N VAL A 167 38.09 -57.25 25.48
CA VAL A 167 38.46 -58.54 24.86
C VAL A 167 39.93 -58.53 24.42
N HIS A 168 40.39 -57.45 23.79
CA HIS A 168 41.79 -57.33 23.37
C HIS A 168 42.75 -57.35 24.57
N THR A 169 42.42 -56.68 25.68
CA THR A 169 43.25 -56.71 26.89
C THR A 169 43.29 -58.08 27.55
N LEU A 170 42.16 -58.80 27.58
CA LEU A 170 42.11 -60.17 28.11
C LEU A 170 42.93 -61.14 27.26
N GLN A 171 42.86 -61.02 25.93
CA GLN A 171 43.70 -61.82 25.02
C GLN A 171 45.20 -61.61 25.28
N LYS A 172 45.64 -60.36 25.51
CA LYS A 172 47.04 -60.07 25.86
C LYS A 172 47.48 -60.63 27.21
N ARG A 173 46.55 -60.91 28.13
CA ARG A 173 46.83 -61.50 29.45
C ARG A 173 46.84 -63.03 29.44
N LEU A 174 46.27 -63.64 28.41
CA LEU A 174 46.20 -65.10 28.23
C LEU A 174 47.36 -65.66 27.40
N ALA A 175 48.06 -64.82 26.65
CA ALA A 175 49.31 -65.15 25.95
C ALA A 175 50.53 -64.83 26.84
#